data_AF-A0AAE0B0P0-F1
#
_entry.id   AF-A0AAE0B0P0-F1
#
_cell.length_a   1.000
_cell.length_b   1.000
_cell.length_c   1.000
_cell.angle_alpha   90.00
_cell.angle_beta   90.00
_cell.angle_gamma   90.00
#
_symmetry.space_group_name_H-M   'P 1'
#
loop_
_entity.id
_entity.type
_entity.pdbx_description
1 polymer ?
#
loop_
_entity_poly.entity_id
_entity_poly.type
_entity_poly.pdbx_seq_one_letter_code
_entity_poly.pdbx_strand_id
1 'polypeptide(L)'
;FSVAKSLLQLTRLKITECKMIEEIITNGQVVEMEDRITFIQLKYLELDRLPRLTRFCSGSYTIEFPSLQQVVVRQCPNMKHFSQGALNTPMLHKLQITNASWDERIWGGGLNNAIQKMFKIM
;
A
#
# COMPACT_ATOMS: atom_id res chain seq x y z
N PHE A 1 -7.64 25.86 -0.74
CA PHE A 1 -7.01 24.60 -1.17
C PHE A 1 -6.80 23.75 0.08
N SER A 2 -7.28 22.50 0.15
CA SER A 2 -7.15 21.65 1.34
C SER A 2 -6.41 20.37 1.02
N VAL A 3 -5.68 19.84 2.01
CA VAL A 3 -4.95 18.57 1.90
C VAL A 3 -5.87 17.43 1.45
N ALA A 4 -7.09 17.38 1.98
CA ALA A 4 -8.11 16.42 1.56
C ALA A 4 -8.44 16.51 0.06
N LYS A 5 -8.62 17.71 -0.50
CA LYS A 5 -8.87 17.89 -1.94
C LYS A 5 -7.66 17.48 -2.80
N SER A 6 -6.43 17.70 -2.32
CA SER A 6 -5.23 17.26 -3.05
C SER A 6 -5.06 15.74 -3.05
N LEU A 7 -5.50 15.04 -1.99
CA LEU A 7 -5.46 13.58 -1.93
C LEU A 7 -6.42 12.92 -2.94
N LEU A 8 -7.56 13.55 -3.24
CA LEU A 8 -8.49 13.07 -4.26
C LEU A 8 -7.93 13.15 -5.69
N GLN A 9 -6.96 14.04 -5.93
CA GLN A 9 -6.28 14.21 -7.22
C GLN A 9 -4.91 13.51 -7.26
N LEU A 10 -4.54 12.80 -6.18
CA LEU A 10 -3.24 12.14 -6.09
C LEU A 10 -3.19 10.97 -7.09
N THR A 11 -2.38 11.10 -8.13
CA THR A 11 -2.22 10.08 -9.16
C THR A 11 -1.02 9.16 -8.93
N ARG A 12 -0.01 9.64 -8.22
CA ARG A 12 1.21 8.89 -7.90
C ARG A 12 1.61 9.16 -6.45
N LEU A 13 1.81 8.09 -5.67
CA LEU A 13 2.33 8.15 -4.31
C LEU A 13 3.64 7.38 -4.27
N LYS A 14 4.72 8.03 -3.83
CA LYS A 14 6.02 7.43 -3.61
C LYS A 14 6.48 7.75 -2.20
N ILE A 15 6.85 6.72 -1.44
CA ILE A 15 7.42 6.86 -0.11
C ILE A 15 8.73 6.07 -0.14
N THR A 16 9.84 6.79 -0.04
CA THR A 16 11.17 6.23 -0.28
C THR A 16 12.12 6.64 0.83
N GLU A 17 12.92 5.70 1.33
CA GLU A 17 13.98 5.92 2.33
C GLU A 17 13.51 6.52 3.67
N CYS A 18 12.22 6.39 4.00
CA CYS A 18 11.69 6.79 5.30
C CYS A 18 11.98 5.70 6.34
N LYS A 19 13.18 5.73 6.94
CA LYS A 19 13.67 4.68 7.85
C LYS A 19 12.84 4.49 9.14
N MET A 20 12.06 5.49 9.53
CA MET A 20 11.28 5.51 10.76
C MET A 20 9.78 5.26 10.56
N ILE A 21 9.30 5.17 9.32
CA ILE A 21 7.87 4.96 9.09
C ILE A 21 7.48 3.53 9.43
N GLU A 22 6.47 3.37 10.28
CA GLU A 22 5.94 2.06 10.66
C GLU A 22 4.61 1.77 9.97
N GLU A 23 3.82 2.82 9.72
CA GLU A 23 2.50 2.80 9.09
C GLU A 23 2.31 4.10 8.28
N ILE A 24 1.56 4.05 7.17
CA ILE A 24 1.31 5.21 6.30
C ILE A 24 -0.04 5.86 6.60
N ILE A 25 -1.04 5.02 6.84
CA ILE A 25 -2.37 5.43 7.30
C ILE A 25 -2.58 4.87 8.69
N THR A 26 -2.66 5.76 9.67
CA THR A 26 -2.91 5.43 11.08
C THR A 26 -4.37 5.69 11.43
N ASN A 27 -4.93 4.94 12.39
CA ASN A 27 -6.21 5.30 12.98
C ASN A 27 -6.11 6.67 13.67
N GLY A 28 -6.77 7.68 13.12
CA GLY A 28 -7.06 8.91 13.85
C GLY A 28 -8.15 8.66 14.89
N GLN A 29 -8.24 9.50 15.92
CA GLN A 29 -9.27 9.45 16.98
C GLN A 29 -10.71 9.75 16.48
N VAL A 30 -11.01 9.57 15.20
CA VAL A 30 -12.32 9.91 14.64
C VAL A 30 -13.13 8.62 14.53
N VAL A 31 -14.02 8.45 15.50
CA VAL A 31 -14.75 7.21 15.79
C VAL A 31 -15.94 6.98 14.83
N GLU A 32 -16.28 7.89 13.92
CA GLU A 32 -17.64 7.85 13.32
C GLU A 32 -17.80 8.21 11.84
N MET A 33 -16.76 8.27 11.00
CA MET A 33 -17.03 8.53 9.57
C MET A 33 -16.18 7.68 8.64
N GLU A 34 -16.88 6.68 8.09
CA GLU A 34 -16.54 5.85 6.95
C GLU A 34 -15.49 4.76 7.24
N ASP A 35 -15.99 3.51 7.28
CA ASP A 35 -15.21 2.27 7.21
C ASP A 35 -14.45 2.12 5.88
N ARG A 36 -14.29 3.21 5.10
CA ARG A 36 -13.78 3.22 3.74
C ARG A 36 -12.78 4.34 3.49
N ILE A 37 -11.70 4.01 2.81
CA ILE A 37 -10.70 4.96 2.33
C ILE A 37 -10.56 4.77 0.83
N THR A 38 -10.91 5.78 0.03
CA THR A 38 -10.87 5.67 -1.43
C THR A 38 -9.82 6.59 -2.03
N PHE A 39 -8.84 6.00 -2.73
CA PHE A 39 -7.86 6.71 -3.54
C PHE A 39 -8.31 6.75 -5.00
N ILE A 40 -9.24 7.66 -5.30
CA ILE A 40 -9.99 7.67 -6.58
C ILE A 40 -9.05 7.71 -7.80
N GLN A 41 -8.04 8.57 -7.77
CA GLN A 41 -7.17 8.82 -8.93
C GLN A 41 -5.80 8.17 -8.86
N LEU A 42 -5.47 7.45 -7.77
CA LEU A 42 -4.14 6.89 -7.60
C LEU A 42 -3.90 5.78 -8.62
N LYS A 43 -2.90 5.96 -9.49
CA LYS A 43 -2.51 5.01 -10.54
C LYS A 43 -1.23 4.26 -10.19
N TYR A 44 -0.36 4.87 -9.40
CA TYR A 44 0.95 4.33 -9.05
C TYR A 44 1.24 4.50 -7.56
N LEU A 45 1.59 3.39 -6.90
CA LEU A 45 2.05 3.36 -5.52
C LEU A 45 3.43 2.72 -5.45
N GLU A 46 4.40 3.41 -4.84
CA GLU A 46 5.73 2.89 -4.57
C GLU A 46 6.12 3.07 -3.11
N LEU A 47 6.52 1.97 -2.49
CA LEU A 47 7.08 1.87 -1.16
C LEU A 47 8.49 1.31 -1.31
N ASP A 48 9.51 2.11 -1.03
CA ASP A 48 10.90 1.72 -1.29
C ASP A 48 11.81 2.04 -0.10
N ARG A 49 12.63 1.07 0.31
CA ARG A 49 13.61 1.22 1.41
C ARG A 49 12.96 1.71 2.71
N LEU A 50 11.88 1.04 3.12
CA LEU A 50 11.13 1.36 4.35
C LEU A 50 11.34 0.25 5.39
N PRO A 51 12.52 0.21 6.07
CA PRO A 51 12.91 -0.91 6.91
C PRO A 51 11.98 -1.17 8.10
N ARG A 52 11.27 -0.16 8.62
CA ARG A 52 10.37 -0.30 9.77
C ARG A 52 8.90 -0.43 9.38
N LEU A 53 8.55 -0.31 8.09
CA LEU A 53 7.16 -0.37 7.66
C LEU A 53 6.60 -1.77 7.91
N THR A 54 5.53 -1.87 8.69
CA THR A 54 4.87 -3.15 9.00
C THR A 54 3.61 -3.37 8.17
N ARG A 55 2.91 -2.29 7.83
CA ARG A 55 1.68 -2.27 7.03
C ARG A 55 1.44 -0.90 6.40
N PHE A 56 0.65 -0.84 5.32
CA PHE A 56 0.24 0.43 4.72
C PHE A 56 -0.81 1.14 5.57
N CYS A 57 -1.81 0.39 6.07
CA CYS A 57 -2.89 0.93 6.89
C CYS A 57 -3.14 0.06 8.12
N SER A 58 -3.27 0.68 9.29
CA SER A 58 -3.50 -0.02 10.56
C SER A 58 -4.96 -0.26 10.93
N GLY A 59 -5.86 0.53 10.39
CA GLY A 59 -7.29 0.30 10.53
C GLY A 59 -7.79 -0.91 9.75
N SER A 60 -8.93 -1.42 10.18
CA SER A 60 -9.73 -2.42 9.47
C SER A 60 -10.62 -1.81 8.38
N TYR A 61 -10.25 -0.63 7.86
CA TYR A 61 -10.98 0.05 6.80
C TYR A 61 -10.95 -0.77 5.50
N THR A 62 -12.05 -0.72 4.75
CA THR A 62 -12.06 -1.10 3.35
C THR A 62 -11.29 -0.05 2.55
N ILE A 63 -10.22 -0.44 1.86
CA ILE A 63 -9.44 0.50 1.04
C ILE A 63 -9.75 0.22 -0.42
N GLU A 64 -10.20 1.27 -1.11
CA GLU A 64 -10.58 1.22 -2.51
C GLU A 64 -9.58 1.98 -3.38
N PHE A 65 -9.08 1.30 -4.40
CA PHE A 65 -8.13 1.81 -5.39
C PHE A 65 -8.68 1.62 -6.81
N PRO A 66 -9.73 2.35 -7.20
CA PRO A 66 -10.42 2.12 -8.47
C PRO A 66 -9.53 2.35 -9.70
N SER A 67 -8.50 3.19 -9.60
CA SER A 67 -7.61 3.55 -10.71
C SER A 67 -6.19 2.97 -10.59
N LEU A 68 -5.89 2.17 -9.56
CA LEU A 68 -4.52 1.76 -9.28
C LEU A 68 -4.07 0.69 -10.27
N GLN A 69 -3.02 1.02 -11.02
CA GLN A 69 -2.50 0.21 -12.12
C GLN A 69 -1.24 -0.53 -11.71
N GLN A 70 -0.38 0.14 -10.94
CA GLN A 70 0.91 -0.39 -10.54
C GLN A 70 1.20 -0.17 -9.06
N VAL A 71 1.62 -1.25 -8.40
CA VAL A 71 2.20 -1.22 -7.06
C VAL A 71 3.63 -1.74 -7.10
N VAL A 72 4.50 -1.04 -6.39
CA VAL A 72 5.91 -1.39 -6.20
C VAL A 72 6.20 -1.38 -4.69
N VAL A 73 6.70 -2.48 -4.17
CA VAL A 73 7.19 -2.60 -2.80
C VAL A 73 8.60 -3.17 -2.86
N ARG A 74 9.60 -2.39 -2.46
CA ARG A 74 11.01 -2.80 -2.50
C ARG A 74 11.68 -2.55 -1.16
N GLN A 75 12.51 -3.48 -0.70
CA GLN A 75 13.32 -3.30 0.50
C GLN A 75 12.49 -2.84 1.73
N CYS A 76 11.33 -3.46 1.91
CA CYS A 76 10.42 -3.24 3.05
C CYS A 76 10.34 -4.52 3.90
N PRO A 77 11.44 -4.96 4.54
CA PRO A 77 11.60 -6.30 5.12
C PRO A 77 10.58 -6.66 6.21
N ASN A 78 10.04 -5.66 6.91
CA ASN A 78 9.10 -5.85 8.01
C ASN A 78 7.63 -5.83 7.60
N MET A 79 7.32 -5.57 6.32
CA MET A 79 5.95 -5.35 5.86
C MET A 79 5.22 -6.68 5.67
N LYS A 80 4.37 -7.10 6.60
CA LYS A 80 3.71 -8.43 6.53
C LYS A 80 2.37 -8.42 5.80
N HIS A 81 1.68 -7.27 5.82
CA HIS A 81 0.34 -7.08 5.27
C HIS A 81 0.24 -5.70 4.64
N PHE A 82 -0.67 -5.52 3.67
CA PHE A 82 -1.00 -4.17 3.20
C PHE A 82 -1.96 -3.49 4.18
N SER A 83 -3.06 -4.16 4.50
CA SER A 83 -4.09 -3.71 5.44
C SER A 83 -4.80 -4.90 6.10
N GLN A 84 -5.47 -4.65 7.22
CA GLN A 84 -6.31 -5.65 7.89
C GLN A 84 -7.71 -5.76 7.25
N GLY A 85 -8.25 -4.62 6.78
CA GLY A 85 -9.55 -4.57 6.11
C GLY A 85 -9.51 -5.00 4.65
N ALA A 86 -10.68 -4.99 4.01
CA ALA A 86 -10.85 -5.40 2.62
C ALA A 86 -10.08 -4.47 1.65
N LEU A 87 -9.57 -5.04 0.55
CA LEU A 87 -8.87 -4.31 -0.50
C LEU A 87 -9.56 -4.52 -1.83
N ASN A 88 -9.95 -3.42 -2.46
CA ASN A 88 -10.50 -3.44 -3.82
C ASN A 88 -9.54 -2.74 -4.79
N THR A 89 -9.02 -3.49 -5.76
CA THR A 89 -7.99 -3.03 -6.71
C THR A 89 -8.32 -3.50 -8.14
N PRO A 90 -9.48 -3.08 -8.71
CA PRO A 90 -10.01 -3.66 -9.94
C PRO A 90 -9.14 -3.44 -11.18
N MET A 91 -8.29 -2.41 -11.17
CA MET A 91 -7.41 -2.04 -12.30
C MET A 91 -5.95 -2.47 -12.09
N LEU A 92 -5.64 -3.17 -10.99
CA LEU A 92 -4.27 -3.55 -10.66
C LEU A 92 -3.82 -4.69 -11.57
N HIS A 93 -2.93 -4.37 -12.50
CA HIS A 93 -2.36 -5.32 -13.45
C HIS A 93 -0.84 -5.45 -13.34
N LYS A 94 -0.18 -4.60 -12.54
CA LYS A 94 1.26 -4.67 -12.29
C LYS A 94 1.57 -4.60 -10.80
N LEU A 95 2.18 -5.65 -10.29
CA LEU A 95 2.65 -5.74 -8.92
C LEU A 95 4.12 -6.16 -8.93
N GLN A 96 4.96 -5.41 -8.23
CA GLN A 96 6.38 -5.71 -8.04
C GLN A 96 6.67 -5.69 -6.55
N ILE A 97 7.06 -6.83 -5.99
CA ILE A 97 7.45 -6.93 -4.58
C ILE A 97 8.82 -7.59 -4.54
N THR A 98 9.84 -6.90 -4.04
CA THR A 98 11.19 -7.46 -3.91
C THR A 98 11.80 -7.13 -2.55
N ASN A 99 12.44 -8.10 -1.89
CA ASN A 99 13.21 -7.84 -0.67
C ASN A 99 14.71 -7.60 -0.96
N ALA A 100 15.18 -8.00 -2.15
CA ALA A 100 16.52 -7.72 -2.66
C ALA A 100 16.50 -6.66 -3.77
N SER A 101 17.67 -6.06 -4.02
CA SER A 101 17.93 -5.06 -5.07
C SER A 101 17.87 -5.63 -6.50
N TRP A 102 17.70 -6.94 -6.67
CA TRP A 102 17.65 -7.60 -7.97
C TRP A 102 16.40 -8.49 -8.08
N ASP A 103 15.82 -8.45 -9.29
CA ASP A 103 14.47 -8.82 -9.71
C ASP A 103 13.90 -10.13 -9.14
N GLU A 104 12.67 -10.06 -8.62
CA GLU A 104 11.69 -11.14 -8.77
C GLU A 104 10.30 -10.55 -9.07
N ARG A 105 9.85 -10.74 -10.31
CA ARG A 105 8.53 -10.29 -10.80
C ARG A 105 7.50 -11.36 -10.48
N ILE A 106 6.93 -11.34 -9.28
CA ILE A 106 5.82 -12.25 -8.95
C ILE A 106 4.49 -11.60 -9.35
N TRP A 107 3.83 -12.16 -10.37
CA TRP A 107 2.45 -11.84 -10.71
C TRP A 107 1.57 -13.09 -10.73
N GLY A 108 0.43 -13.04 -10.02
CA GLY A 108 -0.57 -14.11 -9.99
C GLY A 108 -1.49 -14.16 -8.75
N GLY A 109 -1.82 -13.03 -8.10
CA GLY A 109 -2.76 -13.02 -6.97
C GLY A 109 -3.06 -11.62 -6.41
N GLY A 110 -4.14 -11.49 -5.63
CA GLY A 110 -4.54 -10.21 -5.02
C GLY A 110 -3.44 -9.60 -4.14
N LEU A 111 -3.40 -8.26 -4.06
CA LEU A 111 -2.32 -7.47 -3.43
C LEU A 111 -1.93 -7.96 -2.03
N ASN A 112 -2.91 -8.18 -1.14
CA ASN A 112 -2.65 -8.66 0.22
C ASN A 112 -2.06 -10.09 0.22
N ASN A 113 -2.54 -10.96 -0.67
CA ASN A 113 -2.04 -12.33 -0.82
C ASN A 113 -0.61 -12.34 -1.34
N ALA A 114 -0.30 -11.51 -2.33
CA ALA A 114 1.05 -11.38 -2.87
C ALA A 114 2.05 -10.88 -1.81
N ILE A 115 1.68 -9.88 -1.00
CA ILE A 115 2.50 -9.42 0.13
C ILE A 115 2.69 -10.56 1.14
N GLN A 116 1.61 -11.22 1.58
CA GLN A 116 1.72 -12.34 2.52
C GLN A 116 2.59 -13.49 1.99
N LYS A 117 2.51 -13.83 0.70
CA LYS A 117 3.33 -14.88 0.09
C LYS A 117 4.82 -14.52 0.12
N MET A 118 5.17 -13.27 -0.17
CA MET A 118 6.57 -12.82 -0.16
C MET A 118 7.21 -12.92 1.22
N PHE A 119 6.46 -12.62 2.28
CA PHE A 119 6.98 -12.62 3.66
C PHE A 119 6.71 -13.92 4.42
N LYS A 120 6.20 -14.97 3.75
CA LYS A 120 6.12 -16.35 4.27
C LYS A 120 7.28 -17.24 3.79
N ILE A 121 8.03 -16.81 2.78
CA ILE A 121 9.10 -17.60 2.13
C ILE A 121 10.50 -17.25 2.70
N MET A 122 10.58 -16.28 3.62
CA MET A 122 11.74 -16.01 4.48
C MET A 122 11.42 -16.35 5.92
#